data_AF-I0YPS7-F1
#
_entry.id   AF-I0YPS7-F1
#
_cell.length_a   1.000
_cell.length_b   1.000
_cell.length_c   1.000
_cell.angle_alpha   90.00
_cell.angle_beta   90.00
_cell.angle_gamma   90.00
#
_symmetry.space_group_name_H-M   'P 1'
#
loop_
_entity.id
_entity.type
_entity.pdbx_description
1 polymer ?
#
loop_
_entity_poly.entity_id
_entity_poly.type
_entity_poly.pdbx_seq_one_letter_code
_entity_poly.pdbx_strand_id
1 'polypeptide(L)' 'KKPRLVWTAELHARFMNAVTHLGVKHAVPKTILQLMNVEGMTRENVASHLQKYRLYLKR' A
#
# COMPACT_ATOMS: atom_id res chain seq x y z
N LYS A 1 -20.25 -8.46 8.87
CA LYS A 1 -18.78 -8.47 8.73
C LYS A 1 -18.40 -7.63 7.51
N LYS A 2 -17.57 -6.59 7.64
CA LYS A 2 -17.05 -5.88 6.46
C LYS A 2 -16.18 -6.84 5.62
N PRO A 3 -16.30 -6.84 4.28
CA PRO A 3 -15.43 -7.63 3.42
C PRO A 3 -13.96 -7.28 3.70
N ARG A 4 -13.09 -8.29 3.75
CA ARG A 4 -11.64 -8.03 3.85
C ARG A 4 -11.16 -7.53 2.50
N LEU A 5 -10.31 -6.49 2.51
CA LEU A 5 -9.63 -6.05 1.31
C LEU A 5 -8.67 -7.14 0.82
N VAL A 6 -8.78 -7.48 -0.46
CA VAL A 6 -7.89 -8.41 -1.15
C VAL A 6 -6.94 -7.61 -2.01
N TRP A 7 -5.63 -7.82 -1.84
CA TRP A 7 -4.61 -7.20 -2.68
C TRP A 7 -4.53 -7.90 -4.03
N THR A 8 -5.28 -7.41 -5.01
CA THR A 8 -5.18 -7.85 -6.41
C THR A 8 -3.89 -7.35 -7.05
N ALA A 9 -3.52 -7.92 -8.20
CA ALA A 9 -2.37 -7.44 -8.98
C ALA A 9 -2.49 -5.95 -9.34
N GLU A 10 -3.69 -5.48 -9.65
CA GLU A 10 -3.94 -4.07 -9.96
C GLU A 10 -3.70 -3.15 -8.74
N LEU A 11 -4.24 -3.52 -7.57
CA LEU A 11 -4.00 -2.76 -6.34
C LEU A 11 -2.53 -2.76 -5.96
N HIS A 12 -1.85 -3.89 -6.17
CA HIS A 12 -0.42 -3.99 -5.96
C HIS A 12 0.37 -3.06 -6.89
N ALA A 13 0.03 -3.01 -8.17
CA ALA A 13 0.67 -2.11 -9.13
C ALA A 13 0.49 -0.63 -8.74
N ARG A 14 -0.73 -0.22 -8.35
CA ARG A 14 -0.98 1.14 -7.84
C ARG A 14 -0.16 1.45 -6.59
N PHE A 15 -0.07 0.50 -5.66
CA PHE A 15 0.77 0.61 -4.47
C PHE A 15 2.25 0.77 -4.84
N MET A 16 2.77 -0.04 -5.75
CA MET A 16 4.15 0.03 -6.23
C MET A 16 4.46 1.39 -6.87
N ASN A 17 3.54 1.92 -7.68
CA ASN A 17 3.67 3.24 -8.28
C ASN A 17 3.75 4.34 -7.19
N ALA A 18 2.87 4.29 -6.19
CA ALA A 18 2.89 5.24 -5.08
C ALA A 18 4.19 5.15 -4.25
N VAL A 19 4.66 3.94 -3.95
CA VAL A 19 5.91 3.72 -3.21
C VAL A 19 7.13 4.18 -4.03
N THR A 20 7.12 3.94 -5.34
CA THR A 20 8.20 4.38 -6.25
C THR A 20 8.24 5.89 -6.34
N HIS A 21 7.08 6.54 -6.49
CA HIS A 21 6.96 8.00 -6.52
C HIS A 21 7.45 8.67 -5.23
N LEU A 22 7.14 8.10 -4.06
CA LEU A 22 7.59 8.62 -2.76
C LEU A 22 9.04 8.23 -2.43
N GLY A 23 9.53 7.13 -2.98
CA GLY A 23 10.73 6.45 -2.52
C GLY A 23 10.48 5.62 -1.25
N VAL A 24 11.10 4.43 -1.18
CA VAL A 24 10.86 3.42 -0.12
C VAL A 24 11.03 3.97 1.31
N LYS A 25 11.99 4.88 1.52
CA LYS A 25 12.28 5.50 2.81
C LYS A 25 11.18 6.49 3.26
N HIS A 26 10.59 7.23 2.33
CA HIS A 26 9.58 8.26 2.62
C HIS A 26 8.14 7.77 2.45
N ALA A 27 7.95 6.59 1.86
CA ALA A 27 6.66 5.95 1.73
C ALA A 27 6.03 5.71 3.11
N VAL A 28 4.92 6.41 3.41
CA VAL A 28 4.14 6.26 4.65
C VAL A 28 2.68 5.94 4.33
N PRO A 29 1.96 5.18 5.18
CA PRO A 29 0.64 4.64 4.83
C PRO A 29 -0.40 5.69 4.45
N LYS A 30 -0.40 6.86 5.11
CA LYS A 30 -1.36 7.94 4.84
C LYS A 30 -1.18 8.51 3.44
N THR A 31 0.06 8.83 3.06
CA THR A 31 0.36 9.42 1.74
C THR A 31 0.15 8.41 0.62
N ILE A 32 0.53 7.14 0.84
CA ILE A 32 0.27 6.07 -0.14
C ILE A 32 -1.23 5.89 -0.35
N LEU A 33 -2.04 5.87 0.72
CA LEU A 33 -3.50 5.78 0.60
C LEU A 33 -4.08 6.92 -0.25
N GLN A 34 -3.62 8.16 -0.01
CA GLN A 34 -4.05 9.33 -0.78
C GLN A 34 -3.68 9.22 -2.26
N LEU A 35 -2.46 8.75 -2.57
CA LEU A 35 -2.01 8.56 -3.96
C LEU A 35 -2.74 7.41 -4.67
N MET A 36 -3.09 6.35 -3.94
CA MET A 36 -3.82 5.22 -4.52
C MET A 36 -5.28 5.57 -4.85
N ASN A 37 -5.90 6.46 -4.05
CA ASN A 37 -7.26 6.96 -4.24
C ASN A 37 -8.30 5.84 -4.52
N VAL A 38 -8.24 4.76 -3.73
CA VAL A 38 -9.12 3.59 -3.87
C VAL A 38 -10.23 3.66 -2.82
N GLU A 39 -11.48 3.66 -3.28
CA GLU A 39 -12.64 3.66 -2.39
C GLU A 39 -12.67 2.41 -1.49
N GLY A 40 -13.04 2.59 -0.23
CA GLY A 40 -13.13 1.50 0.75
C GLY A 40 -11.78 0.98 1.27
N MET A 41 -10.65 1.49 0.75
CA MET A 41 -9.32 1.19 1.30
C MET A 41 -9.07 2.05 2.54
N THR A 42 -8.51 1.44 3.59
CA THR A 42 -8.12 2.16 4.81
C THR A 42 -6.59 2.28 4.93
N ARG A 43 -6.16 3.21 5.79
CA ARG A 43 -4.75 3.39 6.13
C ARG A 43 -4.12 2.11 6.68
N GLU A 44 -4.87 1.32 7.43
CA GLU A 44 -4.44 0.05 8.04
C GLU A 44 -4.21 -1.04 6.98
N ASN A 45 -5.01 -1.06 5.90
CA ASN A 45 -4.77 -1.95 4.77
C ASN A 45 -3.40 -1.64 4.13
N VAL A 46 -3.14 -0.36 3.89
CA VAL A 46 -1.86 0.09 3.32
C VAL A 46 -0.70 -0.14 4.28
N ALA A 47 -0.88 0.11 5.58
CA ALA A 47 0.16 -0.06 6.59
C ALA A 47 0.63 -1.52 6.69
N SER A 48 -0.32 -2.46 6.78
CA SER A 48 -0.01 -3.90 6.86
C SER A 48 0.67 -4.41 5.59
N HIS A 49 0.26 -3.90 4.41
CA HIS A 49 0.89 -4.27 3.14
C HIS A 49 2.30 -3.67 2.99
N LEU A 50 2.47 -2.39 3.34
CA LEU A 50 3.78 -1.72 3.32
C LEU A 50 4.78 -2.38 4.27
N GLN A 51 4.33 -2.84 5.44
CA GLN A 51 5.18 -3.60 6.37
C GLN A 51 5.68 -4.89 5.72
N LYS A 52 4.79 -5.69 5.11
CA LYS A 52 5.18 -6.92 4.40
C LYS A 52 6.13 -6.63 3.24
N TYR A 53 5.84 -5.60 2.45
CA TYR A 53 6.69 -5.18 1.33
C TYR A 53 8.11 -4.80 1.79
N ARG A 54 8.25 -4.04 2.88
CA ARG A 54 9.57 -3.69 3.44
C ARG A 54 10.33 -4.91 3.95
N LEU A 55 9.63 -5.90 4.51
CA LEU A 55 10.26 -7.17 4.92
C LEU A 55 10.73 -7.97 3.70
N TYR A 56 9.96 -7.96 2.60
CA TYR A 56 10.36 -8.59 1.35
C TYR A 56 11.62 -7.96 0.76
N LEU A 57 11.76 -6.63 0.78
CA LEU A 57 12.96 -5.94 0.29
C LEU A 57 14.23 -6.15 1.13
N LYS A 58 14.10 -6.66 2.36
CA LYS A 58 15.24 -6.98 3.24
C LYS A 58 15.75 -8.40 3.06
N ARG A 59 15.05 -9.21 2.27
CA ARG A 59 15.51 -10.54 1.85
C ARG A 59 16.34 -10.39 0.59
#